data_AF-A0A502SF29-F1
#
_entry.id   AF-A0A502SF29-F1
#
_cell.length_a   1.000
_cell.length_b   1.000
_cell.length_c   1.000
_cell.angle_alpha   90.00
_cell.angle_beta   90.00
_cell.angle_gamma   90.00
#
_symmetry.space_group_name_H-M   'P 1'
#
loop_
_entity.id
_entity.type
_entity.pdbx_description
1 polymer ?
#
loop_
_entity_poly.entity_id
_entity_poly.type
_entity_poly.pdbx_seq_one_letter_code
_entity_poly.pdbx_strand_id
1 'polypeptide(L)'
;MQSEKDQDRKPTDFAKAKNEVSDRVKNETQSAGEALNDAREEVARRAADYTSEVQEALSERAQETQRDLGSSLAAFGGALRAASDHLANGDQKSASNFMRDAADGLERLSSSLKEKPFGEVLEDVQNFGHQNPGILIAGSVLAGLALGRFMKASPPQTHPRGSAPGSRGTK
;
A
#
# COMPACT_ATOMS: atom_id res chain seq x y z
N MET A 1 -52.19 -26.69 -15.13
CA MET A 1 -50.96 -26.48 -15.92
C MET A 1 -50.30 -25.19 -15.44
N GLN A 2 -48.97 -25.19 -15.37
CA GLN A 2 -48.06 -24.05 -15.13
C GLN A 2 -47.94 -23.52 -13.69
N SER A 3 -46.80 -23.81 -13.06
CA SER A 3 -45.84 -22.80 -12.59
C SER A 3 -44.56 -23.51 -12.12
N GLU A 4 -43.83 -24.03 -13.09
CA GLU A 4 -42.44 -24.44 -12.95
C GLU A 4 -41.65 -23.38 -13.73
N LYS A 5 -40.94 -22.52 -13.00
CA LYS A 5 -39.90 -21.65 -13.57
C LYS A 5 -38.86 -21.40 -12.49
N ASP A 6 -37.83 -22.23 -12.58
CA ASP A 6 -36.42 -21.88 -12.48
C ASP A 6 -36.09 -20.55 -11.80
N GLN A 7 -35.54 -20.64 -10.60
CA GLN A 7 -34.56 -19.67 -10.14
C GLN A 7 -33.36 -20.41 -9.54
N ASP A 8 -32.67 -21.15 -10.41
CA ASP A 8 -31.35 -21.72 -10.15
C ASP A 8 -30.31 -20.58 -10.14
N ARG A 9 -30.21 -19.86 -9.00
CA ARG A 9 -29.10 -18.92 -8.77
C ARG A 9 -27.84 -19.74 -8.54
N LYS A 10 -27.12 -20.07 -9.61
CA LYS A 10 -25.88 -20.82 -9.59
C LYS A 10 -24.78 -20.09 -8.80
N PRO A 11 -24.29 -20.62 -7.65
CA PRO A 11 -23.11 -20.12 -6.97
C PRO A 11 -21.78 -20.55 -7.63
N THR A 12 -21.81 -21.12 -8.85
CA THR A 12 -20.69 -21.86 -9.44
C THR A 12 -19.76 -21.04 -10.34
N ASP A 13 -20.16 -19.86 -10.82
CA ASP A 13 -19.34 -19.08 -11.75
C ASP A 13 -18.08 -18.52 -11.10
N PHE A 14 -18.19 -18.09 -9.84
CA PHE A 14 -17.04 -17.60 -9.07
C PHE A 14 -16.05 -18.72 -8.73
N ALA A 15 -16.55 -19.92 -8.38
CA ALA A 15 -15.71 -21.07 -8.10
C ALA A 15 -14.95 -21.55 -9.35
N LYS A 16 -15.60 -21.49 -10.52
CA LYS A 16 -14.98 -21.82 -11.80
C LYS A 16 -13.90 -20.80 -12.18
N ALA A 17 -14.18 -19.50 -12.04
CA ALA A 17 -13.21 -18.44 -12.29
C ALA A 17 -12.00 -18.54 -11.36
N LYS A 18 -12.21 -18.85 -10.07
CA LYS A 18 -11.13 -19.06 -9.10
C LYS A 18 -10.24 -20.24 -9.48
N ASN A 19 -10.81 -21.36 -9.93
CA ASN A 19 -10.03 -22.51 -10.37
C ASN A 19 -9.24 -22.21 -11.64
N GLU A 20 -9.85 -21.58 -12.64
CA GLU A 20 -9.16 -21.26 -13.90
C GLU A 20 -7.99 -20.28 -13.70
N VAL A 21 -8.18 -19.26 -12.86
CA VAL A 21 -7.10 -18.33 -12.47
C VAL A 21 -6.03 -19.07 -11.66
N SER A 22 -6.44 -19.92 -10.72
CA SER A 22 -5.49 -20.67 -9.90
C SER A 22 -4.66 -21.63 -10.75
N ASP A 23 -5.25 -22.28 -11.76
CA ASP A 23 -4.54 -23.20 -12.67
C ASP A 23 -3.56 -22.44 -13.56
N ARG A 24 -3.95 -21.28 -14.09
CA ARG A 24 -3.08 -20.44 -14.91
C ARG A 24 -1.90 -19.90 -14.09
N VAL A 25 -2.18 -19.34 -12.92
CA VAL A 25 -1.16 -18.85 -11.99
C VAL A 25 -0.22 -19.97 -11.57
N LYS A 26 -0.74 -21.17 -11.28
CA LYS A 26 0.10 -22.30 -10.85
C LYS A 26 1.05 -22.78 -11.95
N ASN A 27 0.59 -22.79 -13.20
CA ASN A 27 1.42 -23.16 -14.35
C ASN A 27 2.49 -22.10 -14.65
N GLU A 28 2.12 -20.81 -14.64
CA GLU A 28 3.08 -19.70 -14.84
C GLU A 28 4.08 -19.58 -13.67
N THR A 29 3.63 -19.82 -12.43
CA THR A 29 4.48 -19.81 -11.23
C THR A 29 5.52 -20.92 -11.26
N GLN A 30 5.22 -22.07 -11.87
CA GLN A 30 6.17 -23.17 -11.96
C GLN A 30 7.38 -22.80 -12.83
N SER A 31 7.14 -22.20 -14.01
CA SER A 31 8.23 -21.75 -14.90
C SER A 31 8.91 -20.45 -14.42
N ALA A 32 8.16 -19.54 -13.79
CA ALA A 32 8.72 -18.33 -13.22
C ALA A 32 9.49 -18.60 -11.92
N GLY A 33 9.16 -19.67 -11.20
CA GLY A 33 9.73 -20.01 -9.89
C GLY A 33 11.24 -20.19 -9.94
N GLU A 34 11.77 -20.86 -10.96
CA GLU A 34 13.21 -21.11 -11.11
C GLU A 34 13.99 -19.80 -11.32
N ALA A 35 13.63 -19.02 -12.34
CA ALA A 35 14.25 -17.72 -12.60
C ALA A 35 14.06 -16.72 -11.45
N LEU A 36 12.93 -16.80 -10.75
CA LEU A 36 12.65 -15.96 -9.60
C LEU A 36 13.46 -16.37 -8.38
N ASN A 37 13.80 -17.65 -8.19
CA ASN A 37 14.65 -18.09 -7.09
C ASN A 37 16.08 -17.54 -7.24
N ASP A 38 16.65 -17.59 -8.44
CA ASP A 38 17.96 -17.00 -8.73
C ASP A 38 17.95 -15.48 -8.47
N ALA A 39 16.95 -14.78 -9.01
CA ALA A 39 16.81 -13.34 -8.80
C ALA A 39 16.57 -12.99 -7.32
N ARG A 40 15.80 -13.80 -6.60
CA ARG A 40 15.55 -13.64 -5.16
C ARG A 40 16.82 -13.79 -4.36
N GLU A 41 17.68 -14.75 -4.69
CA GLU A 41 18.93 -14.98 -3.96
C GLU A 41 19.94 -13.83 -4.16
N GLU A 42 20.01 -13.26 -5.36
CA GLU A 42 20.81 -12.07 -5.64
C GLU A 42 20.27 -10.84 -4.89
N VAL A 43 18.95 -10.62 -4.96
CA VAL A 43 18.29 -9.50 -4.27
C VAL A 43 18.40 -9.66 -2.76
N ALA A 44 18.22 -10.86 -2.21
CA ALA A 44 18.33 -11.12 -0.78
C ALA A 44 19.74 -10.83 -0.25
N ARG A 45 20.79 -11.21 -0.99
CA ARG A 45 22.17 -10.90 -0.65
C ARG A 45 22.43 -9.39 -0.61
N ARG A 46 22.05 -8.67 -1.68
CA ARG A 46 22.21 -7.21 -1.72
C ARG A 46 21.37 -6.52 -0.65
N ALA A 47 20.14 -6.96 -0.45
CA ALA A 47 19.26 -6.41 0.57
C ALA A 47 19.85 -6.60 1.97
N ALA A 48 20.46 -7.75 2.29
CA ALA A 48 21.11 -7.98 3.59
C ALA A 48 22.24 -6.97 3.85
N ASP A 49 23.07 -6.69 2.85
CA ASP A 49 24.16 -5.71 2.95
C ASP A 49 23.62 -4.28 3.13
N TYR A 50 22.63 -3.88 2.33
CA TYR A 50 22.05 -2.53 2.40
C TYR A 50 21.13 -2.31 3.61
N THR A 51 20.48 -3.35 4.14
CA THR A 51 19.51 -3.23 5.24
C THR A 51 20.19 -2.73 6.52
N SER A 52 21.41 -3.19 6.80
CA SER A 52 22.14 -2.78 8.02
C SER A 52 22.50 -1.29 7.99
N GLU A 53 22.99 -0.79 6.85
CA GLU A 53 23.35 0.61 6.66
C GLU A 53 22.10 1.52 6.66
N VAL A 54 21.02 1.08 6.01
CA VAL A 54 19.75 1.81 5.99
C VAL A 54 19.10 1.85 7.38
N GLN A 55 19.21 0.77 8.16
CA GLN A 55 18.62 0.70 9.50
C GLN A 55 19.31 1.66 10.48
N GLU A 56 20.64 1.75 10.46
CA GLU A 56 21.37 2.72 11.28
C GLU A 56 21.02 4.16 10.90
N ALA A 57 21.06 4.49 9.61
CA ALA A 57 20.74 5.84 9.13
C ALA A 57 19.29 6.24 9.41
N LEU A 58 18.33 5.30 9.31
CA LEU A 58 16.93 5.57 9.64
C LEU A 58 16.71 5.72 11.13
N SER A 59 17.41 4.96 11.98
CA SER A 59 17.25 5.02 13.43
C SER A 59 17.69 6.37 14.00
N GLU A 60 18.78 6.94 13.48
CA GLU A 60 19.23 8.29 13.85
C GLU A 60 18.21 9.37 13.44
N ARG A 61 17.68 9.28 12.22
CA ARG A 61 16.69 10.23 11.68
C ARG A 61 15.31 10.09 12.31
N ALA A 62 14.93 8.89 12.71
CA ALA A 62 13.62 8.60 13.31
C ALA A 62 13.46 9.30 14.67
N GLN A 63 14.52 9.34 15.49
CA GLN A 63 14.47 10.04 16.79
C GLN A 63 14.27 11.55 16.64
N GLU A 64 14.88 12.17 15.62
CA GLU A 64 14.67 13.59 15.30
C GLU A 64 13.26 13.84 14.76
N THR A 65 12.80 12.98 13.84
CA THR A 65 11.50 13.14 13.17
C THR A 65 10.31 12.92 14.11
N GLN A 66 10.47 12.07 15.13
CA GLN A 66 9.40 11.71 16.07
C GLN A 66 8.77 12.92 16.79
N ARG A 67 9.54 14.00 16.99
CA ARG A 67 9.08 15.25 17.60
C ARG A 67 8.18 16.09 16.67
N ASP A 68 8.34 15.97 15.36
CA ASP A 68 7.61 16.77 14.36
C ASP A 68 6.35 16.08 13.80
N LEU A 69 6.14 14.80 14.12
CA LEU A 69 5.01 14.00 13.62
C LEU A 69 3.63 14.59 13.99
N GLY A 70 3.52 15.28 15.13
CA GLY A 70 2.23 15.79 15.65
C GLY A 70 1.48 16.72 14.70
N SER A 71 2.20 17.58 13.96
CA SER A 71 1.59 18.51 12.99
C SER A 71 1.14 17.81 11.71
N SER A 72 1.90 16.81 11.24
CA SER A 72 1.56 16.07 10.02
C SER A 72 0.38 15.11 10.23
N LEU A 73 0.25 14.51 11.42
CA LEU A 73 -0.88 13.65 11.76
C LEU A 73 -2.20 14.43 11.85
N ALA A 74 -2.19 15.66 12.36
CA ALA A 74 -3.39 16.50 12.42
C ALA A 74 -3.91 16.86 11.01
N ALA A 75 -3.01 17.20 10.09
CA ALA A 75 -3.36 17.48 8.70
C ALA A 75 -3.93 16.23 7.99
N PHE A 76 -3.34 15.06 8.25
CA PHE A 76 -3.82 13.79 7.70
C PHE A 76 -5.19 13.39 8.27
N GLY A 77 -5.38 13.54 9.58
CA GLY A 77 -6.67 13.27 10.24
C GLY A 77 -7.79 14.17 9.71
N GLY A 78 -7.51 15.45 9.42
CA GLY A 78 -8.47 16.36 8.80
C GLY A 78 -8.88 15.93 7.39
N ALA A 79 -7.93 15.52 6.55
CA ALA A 79 -8.21 15.02 5.20
C ALA A 79 -8.99 13.70 5.21
N LEU A 80 -8.64 12.78 6.12
CA LEU A 80 -9.32 11.50 6.25
C LEU A 80 -10.74 11.65 6.79
N ARG A 81 -10.97 12.58 7.73
CA ARG A 81 -12.31 12.93 8.23
C ARG A 81 -13.20 13.46 7.10
N ALA A 82 -12.69 14.40 6.30
CA ALA A 82 -13.43 14.95 5.16
C ALA A 82 -13.78 13.88 4.12
N ALA A 83 -12.85 12.98 3.79
CA ALA A 83 -13.13 11.87 2.88
C ALA A 83 -14.16 10.88 3.43
N SER A 84 -14.13 10.63 4.75
CA SER A 84 -15.08 9.73 5.43
C SER A 84 -16.49 10.30 5.45
N ASP A 85 -16.65 11.60 5.72
CA ASP A 85 -17.95 12.28 5.66
C ASP A 85 -18.56 12.22 4.24
N HIS A 86 -17.73 12.22 3.19
CA HIS A 86 -18.17 12.03 1.81
C HIS A 86 -18.60 10.59 1.48
N LEU A 87 -17.97 9.59 2.12
CA LEU A 87 -18.23 8.18 1.86
C LEU A 87 -19.39 7.61 2.69
N ALA A 88 -19.66 8.18 3.87
CA ALA A 88 -20.75 7.79 4.76
C ALA A 88 -22.16 8.05 4.21
N ASN A 89 -22.29 8.83 3.12
CA ASN A 89 -23.55 9.07 2.42
C ASN A 89 -23.95 7.94 1.43
N GLY A 90 -23.15 6.88 1.31
CA GLY A 90 -23.43 5.73 0.43
C GLY A 90 -24.17 4.61 1.16
N ASP A 91 -25.45 4.42 0.84
CA ASP A 91 -26.32 3.39 1.41
C ASP A 91 -25.92 1.96 0.94
N GLN A 92 -25.08 1.25 1.71
CA GLN A 92 -24.81 -0.17 1.44
C GLN A 92 -24.44 -0.96 2.72
N LYS A 93 -25.41 -1.68 3.30
CA LYS A 93 -25.27 -2.52 4.53
C LYS A 93 -24.17 -3.60 4.49
N SER A 94 -23.78 -4.09 3.31
CA SER A 94 -22.68 -5.06 3.21
C SER A 94 -21.31 -4.38 3.24
N ALA A 95 -21.21 -3.17 2.69
CA ALA A 95 -20.01 -2.36 2.79
C ALA A 95 -19.81 -1.89 4.24
N SER A 96 -20.89 -1.59 4.97
CA SER A 96 -20.80 -1.13 6.36
C SER A 96 -20.16 -2.13 7.32
N ASN A 97 -20.40 -3.44 7.14
CA ASN A 97 -19.78 -4.46 8.00
C ASN A 97 -18.28 -4.58 7.71
N PHE A 98 -17.89 -4.59 6.43
CA PHE A 98 -16.49 -4.59 6.05
C PHE A 98 -15.75 -3.32 6.52
N MET A 99 -16.41 -2.17 6.41
CA MET A 99 -15.88 -0.89 6.91
C MET A 99 -15.78 -0.88 8.43
N ARG A 100 -16.69 -1.56 9.15
CA ARG A 100 -16.63 -1.75 10.60
C ARG A 100 -15.40 -2.57 10.99
N ASP A 101 -15.20 -3.72 10.36
CA ASP A 101 -14.05 -4.59 10.61
C ASP A 101 -12.73 -3.88 10.27
N ALA A 102 -12.70 -3.10 9.18
CA ALA A 102 -11.56 -2.27 8.82
C ALA A 102 -11.30 -1.15 9.84
N ALA A 103 -12.35 -0.51 10.36
CA ALA A 103 -12.24 0.53 11.37
C ALA A 103 -11.73 -0.04 12.71
N ASP A 104 -12.24 -1.19 13.15
CA ASP A 104 -11.77 -1.87 14.35
C ASP A 104 -10.30 -2.31 14.24
N GLY A 105 -9.88 -2.76 13.05
CA GLY A 105 -8.47 -3.05 12.76
C GLY A 105 -7.60 -1.78 12.83
N LEU A 106 -8.08 -0.67 12.28
CA LEU A 106 -7.37 0.61 12.27
C LEU A 106 -7.28 1.25 13.66
N GLU A 107 -8.31 1.12 14.49
CA GLU A 107 -8.34 1.60 15.89
C GLU A 107 -7.29 0.86 16.75
N ARG A 108 -7.17 -0.45 16.57
CA ARG A 108 -6.16 -1.28 17.25
C ARG A 108 -4.75 -0.90 16.80
N LEU A 109 -4.59 -0.62 15.51
CA LEU A 109 -3.33 -0.17 14.94
C LEU A 109 -2.96 1.22 15.51
N SER A 110 -3.89 2.17 15.51
CA SER A 110 -3.67 3.55 15.99
C SER A 110 -3.31 3.59 17.48
N SER A 111 -3.99 2.76 18.29
CA SER A 111 -3.70 2.61 19.72
C SER A 111 -2.31 2.03 19.94
N SER A 112 -1.92 1.05 19.12
CA SER A 112 -0.59 0.43 19.20
C SER A 112 0.52 1.39 18.73
N LEU A 113 0.28 2.20 17.70
CA LEU A 113 1.25 3.18 17.18
C LEU A 113 1.53 4.34 18.15
N LYS A 114 0.59 4.65 19.04
CA LYS A 114 0.73 5.75 20.00
C LYS A 114 1.69 5.44 21.15
N GLU A 115 1.89 4.16 21.45
CA GLU A 115 2.73 3.70 22.57
C GLU A 115 3.97 2.91 22.12
N LYS A 116 4.02 2.40 20.88
CA LYS A 116 5.16 1.58 20.42
C LYS A 116 6.31 2.42 19.85
N PRO A 117 7.57 2.16 20.27
CA PRO A 117 8.73 2.65 19.56
C PRO A 117 8.79 2.06 18.15
N PHE A 118 9.34 2.82 17.20
CA PHE A 118 9.39 2.46 15.77
C PHE A 118 10.03 1.07 15.51
N GLY A 119 10.98 0.66 16.35
CA GLY A 119 11.61 -0.66 16.27
C GLY A 119 10.65 -1.83 16.52
N GLU A 120 9.69 -1.68 17.44
CA GLU A 120 8.68 -2.69 17.73
C GLU A 120 7.66 -2.85 16.61
N VAL A 121 7.33 -1.75 15.92
CA VAL A 121 6.44 -1.78 14.74
C VAL A 121 7.12 -2.53 13.59
N LEU A 122 8.42 -2.34 13.41
CA LEU A 122 9.18 -3.03 12.38
C LEU A 122 9.25 -4.55 12.65
N GLU A 123 9.41 -4.92 13.91
CA GLU A 123 9.42 -6.32 14.36
C GLU A 123 8.04 -6.99 14.18
N ASP A 124 6.94 -6.29 14.48
CA ASP A 124 5.58 -6.78 14.23
C ASP A 124 5.32 -7.02 12.73
N VAL A 125 5.76 -6.08 11.88
CA VAL A 125 5.62 -6.21 10.41
C VAL A 125 6.44 -7.38 9.90
N GLN A 126 7.66 -7.57 10.40
CA GLN A 126 8.49 -8.72 10.06
C GLN A 126 7.81 -10.03 10.47
N ASN A 127 7.34 -10.13 11.72
CA ASN A 127 6.69 -11.32 12.22
C ASN A 127 5.39 -11.64 11.46
N PHE A 128 4.59 -10.61 11.12
CA PHE A 128 3.40 -10.76 10.30
C PHE A 128 3.71 -11.21 8.86
N GLY A 129 4.79 -10.67 8.28
CA GLY A 129 5.29 -11.06 6.96
C GLY A 129 5.72 -12.51 6.89
N HIS A 130 6.39 -13.01 7.94
CA HIS A 130 6.79 -14.42 8.06
C HIS A 130 5.59 -15.35 8.18
N GLN A 131 4.53 -14.93 8.88
CA GLN A 131 3.32 -15.73 9.05
C GLN A 131 2.39 -15.69 7.82
N ASN A 132 2.44 -14.62 7.03
CA ASN A 132 1.56 -14.39 5.88
C ASN A 132 2.34 -13.90 4.65
N PRO A 133 3.15 -14.77 4.00
CA PRO A 133 3.98 -14.36 2.86
C PRO A 133 3.17 -13.80 1.69
N GLY A 134 1.94 -14.27 1.49
CA GLY A 134 1.05 -13.76 0.44
C GLY A 134 0.65 -12.29 0.62
N ILE A 135 0.40 -11.86 1.86
CA ILE A 135 0.05 -10.47 2.16
C ILE A 135 1.27 -9.56 1.99
N LEU A 136 2.45 -10.04 2.40
CA LEU A 136 3.70 -9.29 2.23
C LEU A 136 4.00 -9.03 0.74
N ILE A 137 3.86 -10.05 -0.12
CA ILE A 137 4.07 -9.92 -1.56
C ILE A 137 3.04 -8.96 -2.18
N ALA A 138 1.76 -9.12 -1.84
CA ALA A 138 0.71 -8.21 -2.34
C ALA A 138 0.96 -6.76 -1.89
N GLY A 139 1.35 -6.57 -0.63
CA GLY A 139 1.69 -5.28 -0.05
C GLY A 139 2.89 -4.62 -0.71
N SER A 140 3.96 -5.38 -0.99
CA SER A 140 5.16 -4.83 -1.63
C SER A 140 4.91 -4.39 -3.07
N VAL A 141 4.08 -5.11 -3.82
CA VAL A 141 3.66 -4.71 -5.17
C VAL A 141 2.88 -3.40 -5.12
N LEU A 142 1.89 -3.30 -4.22
CA LEU A 142 1.10 -2.07 -4.04
C LEU A 142 1.98 -0.90 -3.60
N ALA A 143 2.88 -1.12 -2.64
CA ALA A 143 3.82 -0.10 -2.17
C ALA A 143 4.76 0.36 -3.29
N GLY A 144 5.32 -0.56 -4.08
CA GLY A 144 6.17 -0.24 -5.23
C GLY A 144 5.44 0.57 -6.29
N LEU A 145 4.18 0.23 -6.60
CA LEU A 145 3.36 1.01 -7.52
C LEU A 145 3.03 2.40 -6.97
N ALA A 146 2.69 2.50 -5.68
CA ALA A 146 2.43 3.78 -5.02
C ALA A 146 3.67 4.68 -5.04
N LEU A 147 4.84 4.14 -4.68
CA LEU A 147 6.12 4.83 -4.76
C LEU A 147 6.45 5.25 -6.19
N GLY A 148 6.32 4.35 -7.16
CA GLY A 148 6.54 4.66 -8.58
C GLY A 148 5.58 5.74 -9.10
N ARG A 149 4.32 5.73 -8.65
CA ARG A 149 3.35 6.78 -8.95
C ARG A 149 3.72 8.10 -8.30
N PHE A 150 4.17 8.11 -7.05
CA PHE A 150 4.62 9.32 -6.36
C PHE A 150 5.87 9.93 -7.01
N MET A 151 6.86 9.11 -7.37
CA MET A 151 8.05 9.55 -8.10
C MET A 151 7.68 10.15 -9.47
N LYS A 152 6.74 9.54 -10.20
CA LYS A 152 6.29 10.04 -11.51
C LYS A 152 5.36 11.26 -11.40
N ALA A 153 4.59 11.36 -10.32
CA ALA A 153 3.70 12.48 -10.05
C ALA A 153 4.43 13.68 -9.45
N SER A 154 5.65 13.50 -8.93
CA SER A 154 6.51 14.60 -8.50
C SER A 154 7.01 15.34 -9.74
N PRO A 155 6.52 16.56 -10.04
CA PRO A 155 7.06 17.31 -11.16
C PRO A 155 8.53 17.61 -10.84
N PRO A 156 9.47 17.52 -11.81
CA PRO A 156 10.75 18.18 -11.61
C PRO A 156 10.43 19.65 -11.37
N GLN A 157 10.94 20.18 -10.25
CA GLN A 157 10.85 21.60 -9.94
C GLN A 157 11.65 22.31 -11.02
N THR A 158 10.95 22.61 -12.12
CA THR A 158 11.47 23.35 -13.25
C THR A 158 11.59 24.75 -12.69
N HIS A 159 12.80 25.07 -12.23
CA HIS A 159 13.15 26.41 -11.86
C HIS A 159 12.77 27.27 -13.07
N PRO A 160 11.84 28.23 -12.92
CA PRO A 160 11.61 29.17 -14.00
C PRO A 160 12.95 29.85 -14.24
N ARG A 161 13.61 29.51 -15.35
CA ARG A 161 14.68 30.34 -15.90
C ARG A 161 14.03 31.70 -16.09
N GLY A 162 14.45 32.66 -15.28
CA GLY A 162 14.11 34.06 -15.46
C GLY A 162 14.47 34.44 -16.89
N SER A 163 13.44 34.48 -17.74
CA SER A 163 13.51 35.01 -19.09
C SER A 163 14.07 36.42 -19.03
N ALA A 164 15.07 36.65 -19.89
CA ALA A 164 15.63 37.96 -20.16
C ALA A 164 14.52 38.98 -20.47
N PRO A 165 14.56 40.20 -19.90
CA PRO A 165 13.73 41.30 -20.37
C PRO A 165 14.35 41.86 -21.66
N GLY A 166 13.92 41.31 -22.79
CA GLY A 166 13.97 41.99 -24.07
C GLY A 166 12.76 42.93 -24.18
N SER A 167 13.01 44.23 -24.18
CA SER A 167 12.31 45.28 -24.97
C SER A 167 12.29 46.60 -24.22
N ARG A 168 12.77 47.67 -24.87
CA ARG A 168 11.89 48.71 -25.46
C ARG A 168 12.77 49.82 -26.02
N GLY A 169 12.80 49.96 -27.35
CA GLY A 169 13.29 51.17 -27.99
C GLY A 169 12.28 52.30 -27.83
N THR A 170 12.75 53.54 -27.74
CA THR A 170 12.07 54.75 -28.19
C THR A 170 13.09 55.84 -28.49
N LYS A 171 13.18 56.18 -29.78
CA LYS A 171 13.44 57.47 -30.45
C LYS A 171 14.54 58.41 -29.98
#